data_AF-A0A5C3LAD6-F1
#
_entry.id   AF-A0A5C3LAD6-F1
#
_cell.length_a   1.000
_cell.length_b   1.000
_cell.length_c   1.000
_cell.angle_alpha   90.00
_cell.angle_beta   90.00
_cell.angle_gamma   90.00
#
_symmetry.space_group_name_H-M   'P 1'
#
loop_
_entity.id
_entity.type
_entity.pdbx_description
1 polymer ?
#
loop_
_entity_poly.entity_id
_entity_poly.type
_entity_poly.pdbx_seq_one_letter_code
_entity_poly.pdbx_strand_id
1 'polypeptide(L)'
;MSLSPTALKPLITAKLANRLSSESGTRNKAGCVQTRQIGTQRTMEGSDIDDLESPIGEHGQNESVQPGPPDPSPSHLALFILCDAPNERKALIPVPLSYQEAQQAAFTVLKPYMPSVERASEISLRPSLTGKMEDCGEIEAKYWKLAFPLCKVVGVFRGVFLDGLLWVTLWESSGWTRIRTNSHRASATPLMERPSTYKEALKSLENVIERNTWWKQDRLQAEDRLSYGLYSHGPYGIPSSQSVICYSFFGPTTSRFSTRDPTSTEEFNLMDNDSWTRLPESAHTDDEQWRRLVPLSGQIIGFKFVS
;
A
#
# COMPACT_ATOMS: atom_id res chain seq x y z
N MET A 1 13.56 25.14 2.36
CA MET A 1 12.14 25.55 2.25
C MET A 1 11.31 24.61 3.12
N SER A 2 10.73 25.12 4.20
CA SER A 2 9.93 24.34 5.16
C SER A 2 8.47 24.36 4.70
N LEU A 3 7.92 23.20 4.33
CA LEU A 3 6.50 23.08 4.00
C LEU A 3 5.66 23.09 5.28
N SER A 4 4.54 23.83 5.29
CA SER A 4 3.72 23.96 6.49
C SER A 4 3.01 22.64 6.86
N PRO A 5 2.83 22.33 8.16
CA PRO A 5 2.14 21.13 8.63
C PRO A 5 0.69 20.98 8.10
N THR A 6 0.09 22.07 7.63
CA THR A 6 -1.28 22.10 7.11
C THR A 6 -1.38 21.51 5.70
N ALA A 7 -0.30 21.51 4.91
CA ALA A 7 -0.27 20.92 3.56
C ALA A 7 -0.04 19.39 3.54
N LEU A 8 0.29 18.79 4.69
CA LEU A 8 0.62 17.36 4.83
C LEU A 8 -0.58 16.48 5.20
N LYS A 9 -1.62 17.06 5.81
CA LYS A 9 -2.88 16.35 6.08
C LYS A 9 -3.52 15.81 4.80
N PRO A 10 -3.70 16.58 3.71
CA PRO A 10 -4.34 16.07 2.48
C PRO A 10 -3.56 14.96 1.79
N LEU A 11 -2.24 14.86 1.94
CA LEU A 11 -1.41 13.88 1.23
C LEU A 11 -1.43 12.50 1.91
N ILE A 12 -1.41 12.49 3.24
CA ILE A 12 -1.55 11.28 4.06
C ILE A 12 -3.02 10.83 4.06
N THR A 13 -3.95 11.78 4.15
CA THR A 13 -5.38 11.52 3.97
C THR A 13 -5.71 11.12 2.53
N ALA A 14 -5.03 11.56 1.47
CA ALA A 14 -5.29 11.05 0.11
C ALA A 14 -4.79 9.61 -0.10
N LYS A 15 -3.62 9.24 0.45
CA LYS A 15 -3.14 7.84 0.40
C LYS A 15 -3.97 6.88 1.27
N LEU A 16 -4.51 7.34 2.40
CA LEU A 16 -5.30 6.53 3.33
C LEU A 16 -6.82 6.60 3.10
N ALA A 17 -7.39 7.76 2.71
CA ALA A 17 -8.82 7.94 2.44
C ALA A 17 -9.25 7.45 1.05
N ASN A 18 -8.37 7.45 0.04
CA ASN A 18 -8.69 6.81 -1.24
C ASN A 18 -8.89 5.28 -1.11
N ARG A 19 -8.41 4.66 -0.01
CA ARG A 19 -8.72 3.26 0.36
C ARG A 19 -9.99 3.13 1.22
N LEU A 20 -10.36 4.14 2.00
CA LEU A 20 -11.57 4.11 2.85
C LEU A 20 -12.85 4.48 2.09
N SER A 21 -12.76 5.26 1.01
CA SER A 21 -13.93 5.63 0.19
C SER A 21 -14.47 4.48 -0.68
N SER A 22 -13.70 3.41 -0.93
CA SER A 22 -14.17 2.25 -1.72
C SER A 22 -15.04 1.25 -0.94
N GLU A 23 -15.13 1.35 0.40
CA GLU A 23 -15.91 0.42 1.23
C GLU A 23 -17.32 0.93 1.62
N SER A 24 -17.72 2.13 1.19
CA SER A 24 -19.04 2.72 1.52
C SER A 24 -20.09 2.59 0.41
N GLY A 25 -19.84 1.79 -0.64
CA GLY A 25 -20.59 1.84 -1.89
C GLY A 25 -21.16 0.55 -2.43
N THR A 26 -21.71 -0.38 -1.62
CA THR A 26 -22.58 -1.47 -2.14
C THR A 26 -23.61 -1.96 -1.12
N ARG A 27 -24.73 -1.23 -1.02
CA ARG A 27 -26.02 -1.82 -0.63
C ARG A 27 -27.11 -1.27 -1.54
N ASN A 28 -27.46 -2.07 -2.55
CA ASN A 28 -28.72 -2.16 -3.30
C ASN A 28 -28.43 -3.11 -4.48
N LYS A 29 -29.25 -4.06 -4.93
CA LYS A 29 -30.47 -4.72 -4.44
C LYS A 29 -30.67 -5.85 -5.48
N ALA A 30 -30.56 -7.12 -5.10
CA ALA A 30 -31.07 -8.21 -5.93
C ALA A 30 -32.49 -8.55 -5.48
N GLY A 31 -33.36 -8.90 -6.44
CA GLY A 31 -34.59 -9.66 -6.17
C GLY A 31 -35.89 -8.87 -6.23
N CYS A 32 -36.41 -8.69 -7.43
CA CYS A 32 -37.85 -8.54 -7.66
C CYS A 32 -38.43 -9.95 -7.77
N VAL A 33 -39.06 -10.45 -6.70
CA VAL A 33 -40.05 -11.53 -6.75
C VAL A 33 -41.25 -11.09 -5.93
N GLN A 34 -42.39 -11.33 -6.52
CA GLN A 34 -43.70 -10.79 -6.22
C GLN A 34 -44.39 -11.60 -5.10
N THR A 35 -45.30 -10.91 -4.42
CA THR A 35 -46.55 -11.38 -3.80
C THR A 35 -46.60 -11.72 -2.30
N ARG A 36 -47.55 -11.00 -1.67
CA ARG A 36 -48.48 -11.32 -0.57
C ARG A 36 -48.33 -10.51 0.72
N GLN A 37 -49.35 -9.65 0.87
CA GLN A 37 -49.83 -9.02 2.09
C GLN A 37 -49.95 -10.02 3.24
N ILE A 38 -49.76 -9.55 4.48
CA ILE A 38 -50.74 -9.56 5.59
C ILE A 38 -50.11 -8.91 6.83
N GLY A 39 -50.87 -8.01 7.47
CA GLY A 39 -50.94 -7.93 8.93
C GLY A 39 -49.93 -7.05 9.67
N THR A 40 -50.28 -5.76 9.82
CA THR A 40 -49.74 -4.88 10.87
C THR A 40 -50.63 -4.98 12.09
N GLN A 41 -50.07 -5.30 13.27
CA GLN A 41 -50.59 -4.87 14.59
C GLN A 41 -49.55 -5.18 15.67
N ARG A 42 -48.98 -4.15 16.28
CA ARG A 42 -48.26 -4.23 17.56
C ARG A 42 -48.41 -2.86 18.24
N THR A 43 -49.37 -2.75 19.15
CA THR A 43 -49.54 -1.60 20.02
C THR A 43 -48.98 -1.97 21.40
N MET A 44 -48.20 -1.07 21.96
CA MET A 44 -47.53 -1.20 23.25
C MET A 44 -48.53 -0.99 24.39
N GLU A 45 -48.53 -1.89 25.37
CA GLU A 45 -49.08 -1.63 26.70
C GLU A 45 -47.96 -1.01 27.55
N GLY A 46 -48.15 0.26 27.92
CA GLY A 46 -47.34 0.94 28.93
C GLY A 46 -48.04 0.78 30.27
N SER A 47 -47.32 0.22 31.25
CA SER A 47 -47.76 0.02 32.62
C SER A 47 -47.52 1.26 33.46
N ASP A 48 -48.59 1.71 34.12
CA ASP A 48 -48.60 2.62 35.27
C ASP A 48 -47.84 1.99 36.45
N ILE A 49 -46.98 2.77 37.11
CA ILE A 49 -46.60 2.52 38.51
C ILE A 49 -46.55 3.86 39.23
N ASP A 50 -47.43 3.96 40.22
CA ASP A 50 -47.67 5.05 41.14
C ASP A 50 -46.52 5.33 42.13
N ASP A 51 -46.56 6.57 42.60
CA ASP A 51 -45.89 7.16 43.74
C ASP A 51 -45.94 6.32 45.02
N LEU A 52 -44.81 6.28 45.75
CA LEU A 52 -44.81 6.10 47.20
C LEU A 52 -43.61 6.81 47.81
N GLU A 53 -43.91 7.94 48.45
CA GLU A 53 -43.04 8.71 49.32
C GLU A 53 -42.76 7.99 50.66
N SER A 54 -41.65 8.41 51.27
CA SER A 54 -41.30 8.40 52.72
C SER A 54 -40.52 7.18 53.26
N PRO A 55 -39.76 7.31 54.37
CA PRO A 55 -39.13 8.49 54.98
C PRO A 55 -37.64 8.29 55.37
N ILE A 56 -37.09 9.40 55.83
CA ILE A 56 -35.78 9.63 56.47
C ILE A 56 -35.47 8.61 57.58
N GLY A 57 -34.26 8.03 57.54
CA GLY A 57 -33.65 7.25 58.62
C GLY A 57 -32.16 7.55 58.72
N GLU A 58 -31.76 8.14 59.84
CA GLU A 58 -30.38 8.51 60.21
C GLU A 58 -29.50 7.30 60.58
N HIS A 59 -28.19 7.56 60.59
CA HIS A 59 -27.10 6.83 61.26
C HIS A 59 -26.59 5.53 60.61
N GLY A 60 -25.62 5.71 59.70
CA GLY A 60 -24.68 4.69 59.27
C GLY A 60 -23.24 5.20 59.38
N GLN A 61 -22.37 4.39 59.95
CA GLN A 61 -21.03 4.70 60.43
C GLN A 61 -20.07 5.12 59.30
N ASN A 62 -19.19 6.08 59.59
CA ASN A 62 -18.03 6.42 58.75
C ASN A 62 -17.04 5.24 58.75
N GLU A 63 -17.28 4.24 57.90
CA GLU A 63 -16.24 3.32 57.48
C GLU A 63 -15.25 4.11 56.61
N SER A 64 -14.02 4.23 57.09
CA SER A 64 -12.89 4.74 56.33
C SER A 64 -12.63 3.79 55.15
N VAL A 65 -13.25 4.09 54.01
CA VAL A 65 -13.00 3.41 52.73
C VAL A 65 -11.55 3.69 52.35
N GLN A 66 -10.69 2.72 52.64
CA GLN A 66 -9.31 2.71 52.16
C GLN A 66 -9.37 2.70 50.63
N PRO A 67 -8.75 3.68 49.92
CA PRO A 67 -8.77 3.70 48.46
C PRO A 67 -8.24 2.37 47.95
N GLY A 68 -9.08 1.64 47.21
CA GLY A 68 -8.62 0.45 46.50
C GLY A 68 -7.40 0.81 45.65
N PRO A 69 -6.48 -0.14 45.40
CA PRO A 69 -5.35 0.10 44.52
C PRO A 69 -5.86 0.71 43.20
N PRO A 70 -5.22 1.79 42.69
CA PRO A 70 -5.67 2.43 41.47
C PRO A 70 -5.78 1.37 40.37
N ASP A 71 -6.91 1.37 39.65
CA ASP A 71 -7.11 0.46 38.53
C ASP A 71 -5.87 0.52 37.63
N PRO A 72 -5.29 -0.65 37.26
CA PRO A 72 -4.12 -0.67 36.41
C PRO A 72 -4.47 0.09 35.14
N SER A 73 -3.70 1.15 34.86
CA SER A 73 -3.90 1.98 33.68
C SER A 73 -3.97 1.05 32.47
N PRO A 74 -4.98 1.20 31.58
CA PRO A 74 -5.17 0.28 30.47
C PRO A 74 -3.85 0.11 29.73
N SER A 75 -3.30 -1.11 29.73
CA SER A 75 -2.06 -1.37 29.05
C SER A 75 -2.32 -1.24 27.56
N HIS A 76 -1.93 -0.10 27.00
CA HIS A 76 -2.06 0.18 25.58
C HIS A 76 -0.99 -0.65 24.87
N LEU A 77 -1.30 -1.91 24.60
CA LEU A 77 -0.49 -2.80 23.79
C LEU A 77 -0.93 -2.70 22.33
N ALA A 78 0.03 -2.70 21.44
CA ALA A 78 -0.17 -2.77 20.00
C ALA A 78 0.33 -4.11 19.46
N LEU A 79 -0.36 -4.63 18.45
CA LEU A 79 -0.04 -5.90 17.82
C LEU A 79 0.96 -5.69 16.67
N PHE A 80 2.14 -6.30 16.79
CA PHE A 80 3.17 -6.35 15.77
C PHE A 80 3.26 -7.75 15.19
N ILE A 81 3.39 -7.86 13.86
CA ILE A 81 3.40 -9.14 13.15
C ILE A 81 4.63 -9.23 12.25
N LEU A 82 5.48 -10.23 12.49
CA LEU A 82 6.64 -10.49 11.63
C LEU A 82 6.19 -11.07 10.29
N CYS A 83 6.50 -10.35 9.23
CA CYS A 83 6.29 -10.76 7.85
C CYS A 83 7.40 -11.72 7.42
N ASP A 84 7.11 -12.55 6.41
CA ASP A 84 8.08 -13.45 5.77
C ASP A 84 8.57 -14.62 6.65
N ALA A 85 7.98 -14.82 7.82
CA ALA A 85 8.18 -16.02 8.61
C ALA A 85 7.23 -17.13 8.13
N PRO A 86 7.69 -18.40 8.02
CA PRO A 86 6.84 -19.52 7.58
C PRO A 86 5.64 -19.75 8.50
N ASN A 87 5.72 -19.28 9.75
CA ASN A 87 4.61 -19.18 10.68
C ASN A 87 4.48 -17.72 11.10
N GLU A 88 3.28 -17.17 11.04
CA GLU A 88 2.97 -15.81 11.50
C GLU A 88 3.42 -15.63 12.97
N ARG A 89 4.37 -14.73 13.23
CA ARG A 89 4.83 -14.43 14.60
C ARG A 89 4.24 -13.11 15.05
N LYS A 90 3.57 -13.14 16.20
CA LYS A 90 2.84 -12.00 16.77
C LYS A 90 3.52 -11.57 18.06
N ALA A 91 3.61 -10.27 18.27
CA ALA A 91 4.09 -9.66 19.50
C ALA A 91 3.12 -8.57 19.95
N LEU A 92 2.80 -8.56 21.25
CA LEU A 92 2.12 -7.43 21.88
C LEU A 92 3.19 -6.55 22.50
N ILE A 93 3.25 -5.30 22.03
CA ILE A 93 4.29 -4.34 22.40
C ILE A 93 3.61 -3.12 23.01
N PRO A 94 4.11 -2.55 24.12
CA PRO A 94 3.63 -1.26 24.61
C PRO A 94 3.61 -0.21 23.50
N VAL A 95 2.58 0.62 23.45
CA VAL A 95 2.42 1.66 22.44
C VAL A 95 3.68 2.55 22.42
N PRO A 96 4.48 2.50 21.33
CA PRO A 96 5.73 3.24 21.24
C PRO A 96 5.45 4.70 20.89
N LEU A 97 6.23 5.62 21.47
CA LEU A 97 6.10 7.07 21.27
C LEU A 97 6.78 7.55 19.98
N SER A 98 7.67 6.74 19.42
CA SER A 98 8.43 7.05 18.19
C SER A 98 8.62 5.83 17.30
N TYR A 99 8.97 6.08 16.02
CA TYR A 99 9.27 5.02 15.06
C TYR A 99 10.49 4.20 15.49
N GLN A 100 11.55 4.87 15.97
CA GLN A 100 12.79 4.22 16.40
C GLN A 100 12.57 3.35 17.65
N GLU A 101 11.77 3.84 18.61
CA GLU A 101 11.36 3.05 19.77
C GLU A 101 10.53 1.84 19.35
N ALA A 102 9.59 2.01 18.43
CA ALA A 102 8.81 0.92 17.87
C ALA A 102 9.71 -0.14 17.20
N GLN A 103 10.71 0.30 16.42
CA GLN A 103 11.67 -0.59 15.78
C GLN A 103 12.48 -1.35 16.83
N GLN A 104 13.01 -0.64 17.83
CA GLN A 104 13.81 -1.28 18.87
C GLN A 104 12.99 -2.29 19.67
N ALA A 105 11.75 -1.95 20.04
CA ALA A 105 10.87 -2.84 20.78
C ALA A 105 10.48 -4.08 19.95
N ALA A 106 10.08 -3.87 18.69
CA ALA A 106 9.77 -4.97 17.77
C ALA A 106 10.97 -5.88 17.53
N PHE A 107 12.14 -5.29 17.30
CA PHE A 107 13.39 -6.02 17.13
C PHE A 107 13.71 -6.86 18.37
N THR A 108 13.68 -6.28 19.57
CA THR A 108 13.98 -7.01 20.82
C THR A 108 13.10 -8.25 20.99
N VAL A 109 11.78 -8.13 20.72
CA VAL A 109 10.84 -9.24 20.91
C VAL A 109 10.93 -10.27 19.78
N LEU A 110 11.11 -9.83 18.54
CA LEU A 110 11.03 -10.69 17.35
C LEU A 110 12.40 -11.17 16.83
N LYS A 111 13.52 -10.67 17.36
CA LYS A 111 14.89 -11.02 16.95
C LYS A 111 15.16 -12.53 16.86
N PRO A 112 14.68 -13.39 17.78
CA PRO A 112 14.89 -14.84 17.66
C PRO A 112 14.36 -15.43 16.34
N TYR A 113 13.40 -14.75 15.70
CA TYR A 113 12.80 -15.15 14.43
C TYR A 113 13.39 -14.40 13.23
N MET A 114 14.39 -13.54 13.43
CA MET A 114 15.06 -12.74 12.41
C MET A 114 16.59 -12.88 12.56
N PRO A 115 17.16 -14.08 12.38
CA PRO A 115 18.58 -14.30 12.61
C PRO A 115 19.47 -13.42 11.71
N SER A 116 19.03 -13.15 10.47
CA SER A 116 19.75 -12.37 9.47
C SER A 116 19.76 -10.85 9.70
N VAL A 117 18.95 -10.32 10.62
CA VAL A 117 18.82 -8.87 10.84
C VAL A 117 19.64 -8.49 12.05
N GLU A 118 20.71 -7.74 11.90
CA GLU A 118 21.65 -7.47 13.01
C GLU A 118 21.20 -6.29 13.88
N ARG A 119 20.47 -5.33 13.31
CA ARG A 119 20.09 -4.09 13.98
C ARG A 119 18.61 -3.75 13.80
N ALA A 120 18.03 -3.07 14.79
CA ALA A 120 16.65 -2.59 14.72
C ALA A 120 16.40 -1.60 13.56
N SER A 121 17.41 -0.87 13.11
CA SER A 121 17.29 0.05 11.95
C SER A 121 17.08 -0.68 10.62
N GLU A 122 17.33 -1.99 10.57
CA GLU A 122 17.22 -2.82 9.36
C GLU A 122 15.81 -3.41 9.17
N ILE A 123 14.90 -3.22 10.14
CA ILE A 123 13.49 -3.61 9.99
C ILE A 123 12.62 -2.44 9.54
N SER A 124 11.65 -2.70 8.66
CA SER A 124 10.61 -1.75 8.29
C SER A 124 9.34 -2.01 9.08
N LEU A 125 8.73 -0.94 9.61
CA LEU A 125 7.44 -1.00 10.29
C LEU A 125 6.37 -0.41 9.41
N ARG A 126 5.33 -1.20 9.16
CA ARG A 126 4.27 -0.85 8.21
C ARG A 126 2.90 -0.97 8.88
N PRO A 127 2.27 0.15 9.26
CA PRO A 127 0.96 0.12 9.87
C PRO A 127 -0.11 -0.39 8.90
N SER A 128 -1.07 -1.15 9.42
CA SER A 128 -2.27 -1.61 8.74
C SER A 128 -3.51 -1.00 9.39
N LEU A 129 -4.39 -0.41 8.57
CA LEU A 129 -5.66 0.17 9.05
C LEU A 129 -6.72 -0.92 9.29
N THR A 130 -6.77 -1.92 8.42
CA THR A 130 -7.79 -2.98 8.51
C THR A 130 -7.39 -4.10 9.47
N GLY A 131 -6.10 -4.17 9.84
CA GLY A 131 -5.49 -5.24 10.62
C GLY A 131 -5.01 -6.41 9.77
N LYS A 132 -5.07 -6.29 8.44
CA LYS A 132 -4.58 -7.31 7.50
C LYS A 132 -3.10 -7.06 7.14
N MET A 133 -2.42 -8.06 6.60
CA MET A 133 -1.01 -7.87 6.22
C MET A 133 -0.88 -7.27 4.82
N GLU A 134 -1.85 -7.57 3.95
CA GLU A 134 -1.91 -7.10 2.57
C GLU A 134 -2.12 -5.57 2.44
N ASP A 135 -2.62 -4.91 3.49
CA ASP A 135 -2.81 -3.47 3.54
C ASP A 135 -1.75 -2.72 4.36
N CYS A 136 -0.73 -3.40 4.86
CA CYS A 136 0.41 -2.77 5.52
C CYS A 136 1.10 -1.79 4.57
N GLY A 137 1.15 -0.51 4.96
CA GLY A 137 1.75 0.56 4.15
C GLY A 137 3.12 0.99 4.69
N GLU A 138 4.08 1.22 3.80
CA GLU A 138 5.35 1.84 4.18
C GLU A 138 5.12 3.30 4.59
N ILE A 139 5.71 3.71 5.71
CA ILE A 139 5.63 5.07 6.22
C ILE A 139 7.02 5.60 6.57
N GLU A 140 7.24 6.89 6.33
CA GLU A 140 8.43 7.54 6.86
C GLU A 140 8.33 7.72 8.38
N ALA A 141 9.46 7.63 9.08
CA ALA A 141 9.53 7.77 10.54
C ALA A 141 8.85 9.06 11.06
N LYS A 142 8.95 10.17 10.31
CA LYS A 142 8.34 11.46 10.67
C LYS A 142 6.81 11.44 10.68
N TYR A 143 6.18 10.47 10.00
CA TYR A 143 4.73 10.30 9.94
C TYR A 143 4.20 9.27 10.94
N TRP A 144 5.07 8.61 11.71
CA TRP A 144 4.69 7.57 12.67
C TRP A 144 3.59 8.02 13.64
N LYS A 145 3.79 9.18 14.27
CA LYS A 145 2.83 9.74 15.24
C LYS A 145 1.44 10.00 14.66
N LEU A 146 1.33 10.16 13.34
CA LEU A 146 0.05 10.37 12.65
C LEU A 146 -0.58 9.03 12.23
N ALA A 147 0.24 8.10 11.73
CA ALA A 147 -0.24 6.85 11.15
C ALA A 147 -0.52 5.76 12.19
N PHE A 148 0.37 5.62 13.19
CA PHE A 148 0.30 4.54 14.17
C PHE A 148 -1.00 4.53 15.01
N PRO A 149 -1.53 5.68 15.51
CA PRO A 149 -2.78 5.67 16.27
C PRO A 149 -4.00 5.19 15.48
N LEU A 150 -3.93 5.19 14.14
CA LEU A 150 -5.02 4.76 13.28
C LEU A 150 -4.92 3.28 12.91
N CYS A 151 -3.81 2.62 13.22
CA CYS A 151 -3.56 1.26 12.81
C CYS A 151 -4.05 0.25 13.85
N LYS A 152 -4.51 -0.91 13.37
CA LYS A 152 -4.87 -2.06 14.22
C LYS A 152 -3.67 -2.98 14.45
N VAL A 153 -2.79 -3.06 13.46
CA VAL A 153 -1.63 -3.94 13.42
C VAL A 153 -0.45 -3.19 12.80
N VAL A 154 0.77 -3.53 13.22
CA VAL A 154 2.00 -3.11 12.56
C VAL A 154 2.72 -4.33 11.99
N GLY A 155 2.87 -4.38 10.67
CA GLY A 155 3.74 -5.36 10.03
C GLY A 155 5.21 -5.02 10.25
N VAL A 156 5.99 -6.03 10.60
CA VAL A 156 7.45 -5.98 10.78
C VAL A 156 8.10 -6.72 9.62
N PHE A 157 8.83 -6.02 8.76
CA PHE A 157 9.46 -6.60 7.58
C PHE A 157 10.97 -6.59 7.71
N ARG A 158 11.62 -7.63 7.21
CA ARG A 158 13.08 -7.69 7.11
C ARG A 158 13.51 -6.82 5.93
N GLY A 159 14.35 -5.84 6.18
CA GLY A 159 14.76 -4.88 5.15
C GLY A 159 13.78 -3.72 5.01
N VAL A 160 14.31 -2.62 4.51
CA VAL A 160 13.54 -1.39 4.28
C VAL A 160 12.73 -1.49 2.98
N PHE A 161 13.22 -2.27 2.02
CA PHE A 161 12.66 -2.38 0.68
C PHE A 161 11.73 -3.58 0.54
N LEU A 162 10.52 -3.36 0.00
CA LEU A 162 9.67 -4.45 -0.47
C LEU A 162 10.18 -5.00 -1.80
N ASP A 163 10.51 -6.28 -1.84
CA ASP A 163 10.59 -7.00 -3.09
C ASP A 163 9.18 -7.24 -3.65
N GLY A 164 9.10 -7.56 -4.93
CA GLY A 164 7.82 -7.84 -5.59
C GLY A 164 7.86 -7.58 -7.09
N LEU A 165 6.68 -7.49 -7.70
CA LEU A 165 6.55 -7.27 -9.14
C LEU A 165 5.94 -5.90 -9.40
N LEU A 166 6.42 -5.21 -10.44
CA LEU A 166 5.85 -3.99 -10.98
C LEU A 166 5.31 -4.23 -12.37
N TRP A 167 4.16 -3.61 -12.66
CA TRP A 167 3.69 -3.47 -14.03
C TRP A 167 4.50 -2.39 -14.74
N VAL A 168 4.88 -2.65 -15.99
CA VAL A 168 5.70 -1.75 -16.78
C VAL A 168 4.87 -1.12 -17.89
N THR A 169 5.10 0.16 -18.15
CA THR A 169 4.59 0.83 -19.34
C THR A 169 5.67 1.72 -19.96
N LEU A 170 5.62 1.88 -21.28
CA LEU A 170 6.49 2.79 -22.02
C LEU A 170 5.72 4.03 -22.48
N TRP A 171 6.41 5.16 -22.53
CA TRP A 171 5.92 6.34 -23.24
C TRP A 171 6.26 6.21 -24.73
N GLU A 172 5.22 6.13 -25.55
CA GLU A 172 5.29 6.13 -27.01
C GLU A 172 4.89 7.51 -27.57
N SER A 173 4.88 7.63 -28.90
CA SER A 173 4.60 8.89 -29.63
C SER A 173 3.33 9.62 -29.18
N SER A 174 2.31 8.90 -28.71
CA SER A 174 1.00 9.45 -28.34
C SER A 174 0.62 9.30 -26.86
N GLY A 175 1.45 8.64 -26.03
CA GLY A 175 1.16 8.45 -24.61
C GLY A 175 1.72 7.16 -24.02
N TRP A 176 1.23 6.81 -22.83
CA TRP A 176 1.62 5.58 -22.13
C TRP A 176 0.99 4.34 -22.76
N THR A 177 1.78 3.28 -22.95
CA THR A 177 1.27 1.98 -23.41
C THR A 177 0.24 1.40 -22.45
N ARG A 178 -0.76 0.73 -23.01
CA ARG A 178 -1.81 0.06 -22.22
C ARG A 178 -1.26 -1.19 -21.53
N ILE A 179 -1.71 -1.44 -20.31
CA ILE A 179 -1.41 -2.66 -19.58
C ILE A 179 -2.61 -3.62 -19.73
N ARG A 180 -2.33 -4.84 -20.17
CA ARG A 180 -3.32 -5.90 -20.39
C ARG A 180 -3.02 -7.09 -19.50
N THR A 181 -3.88 -7.44 -18.56
CA THR A 181 -3.61 -8.51 -17.56
C THR A 181 -3.82 -9.93 -18.07
N ASN A 182 -4.58 -10.13 -19.15
CA ASN A 182 -4.94 -11.46 -19.63
C ASN A 182 -4.21 -11.80 -20.95
N SER A 183 -3.25 -12.72 -20.91
CA SER A 183 -2.43 -13.14 -22.06
C SER A 183 -2.99 -14.39 -22.75
N HIS A 184 -4.20 -14.31 -23.30
CA HIS A 184 -4.62 -15.33 -24.28
C HIS A 184 -3.91 -15.18 -25.64
N ARG A 185 -3.18 -14.07 -25.84
CA ARG A 185 -2.28 -13.85 -26.97
C ARG A 185 -0.85 -13.69 -26.45
N ALA A 186 0.13 -14.07 -27.26
CA ALA A 186 1.57 -14.12 -26.97
C ALA A 186 2.24 -12.80 -26.54
N SER A 187 1.48 -11.73 -26.26
CA SER A 187 1.97 -10.52 -25.62
C SER A 187 1.62 -10.59 -24.14
N ALA A 188 2.48 -11.30 -23.38
CA ALA A 188 2.39 -11.31 -21.93
C ALA A 188 2.50 -9.88 -21.41
N THR A 189 1.75 -9.57 -20.36
CA THR A 189 1.83 -8.27 -19.72
C THR A 189 3.26 -8.01 -19.26
N PRO A 190 3.84 -6.84 -19.55
CA PRO A 190 5.20 -6.55 -19.15
C PRO A 190 5.26 -6.35 -17.63
N LEU A 191 5.83 -7.35 -16.96
CA LEU A 191 6.13 -7.36 -15.53
C LEU A 191 7.64 -7.36 -15.33
N MET A 192 8.09 -6.67 -14.29
CA MET A 192 9.47 -6.74 -13.83
C MET A 192 9.53 -6.88 -12.32
N GLU A 193 10.61 -7.47 -11.82
CA GLU A 193 10.92 -7.39 -10.39
C GLU A 193 11.12 -5.92 -10.00
N ARG A 194 10.62 -5.57 -8.81
CA ARG A 194 10.75 -4.23 -8.25
C ARG A 194 12.24 -3.95 -8.02
N PRO A 195 12.84 -3.00 -8.77
CA PRO A 195 14.28 -2.83 -8.79
C PRO A 195 14.73 -2.02 -7.56
N SER A 196 15.78 -2.49 -6.90
CA SER A 196 16.30 -1.82 -5.70
C SER A 196 17.20 -0.62 -6.02
N THR A 197 17.62 -0.49 -7.28
CA THR A 197 18.41 0.63 -7.81
C THR A 197 17.92 1.05 -9.21
N TYR A 198 18.27 2.27 -9.64
CA TYR A 198 17.98 2.73 -11.00
C TYR A 198 18.67 1.88 -12.08
N LYS A 199 19.91 1.46 -11.83
CA LYS A 199 20.67 0.58 -12.74
C LYS A 199 19.98 -0.77 -12.95
N GLU A 200 19.46 -1.36 -11.87
CA GLU A 200 18.64 -2.58 -11.96
C GLU A 200 17.36 -2.33 -12.75
N ALA A 201 16.73 -1.16 -12.57
CA ALA A 201 15.52 -0.81 -13.31
C ALA A 201 15.76 -0.78 -14.82
N LEU A 202 16.88 -0.20 -15.28
CA LEU A 202 17.24 -0.17 -16.70
C LEU A 202 17.50 -1.57 -17.27
N LYS A 203 18.25 -2.40 -16.54
CA LYS A 203 18.50 -3.79 -16.95
C LYS A 203 17.21 -4.61 -17.00
N SER A 204 16.33 -4.43 -16.03
CA SER A 204 15.01 -5.05 -16.01
C SER A 204 14.16 -4.57 -17.19
N LEU A 205 14.21 -3.28 -17.52
CA LEU A 205 13.52 -2.73 -18.68
C LEU A 205 14.03 -3.33 -20.00
N GLU A 206 15.34 -3.47 -20.17
CA GLU A 206 15.95 -4.14 -21.34
C GLU A 206 15.41 -5.56 -21.50
N ASN A 207 15.36 -6.33 -20.42
CA ASN A 207 14.80 -7.68 -20.41
C ASN A 207 13.32 -7.71 -20.76
N VAL A 208 12.54 -6.74 -20.28
CA VAL A 208 11.11 -6.62 -20.60
C VAL A 208 10.92 -6.29 -22.08
N ILE A 209 11.69 -5.35 -22.63
CA ILE A 209 11.64 -5.00 -24.05
C ILE A 209 12.07 -6.20 -24.91
N GLU A 210 13.13 -6.91 -24.52
CA GLU A 210 13.62 -8.09 -25.24
C GLU A 210 12.55 -9.18 -25.36
N ARG A 211 11.77 -9.41 -24.29
CA ARG A 211 10.68 -10.40 -24.27
C ARG A 211 9.44 -9.94 -25.02
N ASN A 212 9.25 -8.62 -25.19
CA ASN A 212 8.14 -8.05 -25.90
C ASN A 212 8.57 -7.70 -27.35
N THR A 213 8.35 -8.62 -28.27
CA THR A 213 8.79 -8.50 -29.68
C THR A 213 8.31 -7.22 -30.36
N TRP A 214 7.11 -6.75 -30.02
CA TRP A 214 6.58 -5.50 -30.57
C TRP A 214 7.33 -4.28 -30.05
N TRP A 215 7.58 -4.19 -28.74
CA TRP A 215 8.42 -3.13 -28.17
C TRP A 215 9.84 -3.17 -28.71
N LYS A 216 10.47 -4.35 -28.76
CA LYS A 216 11.82 -4.48 -29.33
C LYS A 216 11.88 -3.95 -30.76
N GLN A 217 10.92 -4.33 -31.61
CA GLN A 217 10.88 -3.89 -33.00
C GLN A 217 10.66 -2.37 -33.10
N ASP A 218 9.70 -1.81 -32.37
CA ASP A 218 9.43 -0.36 -32.36
C ASP A 218 10.68 0.43 -31.92
N ARG A 219 11.34 -0.01 -30.84
CA ARG A 219 12.58 0.62 -30.35
C ARG A 219 13.72 0.56 -31.37
N LEU A 220 13.94 -0.60 -32.00
CA LEU A 220 14.98 -0.73 -33.02
C LEU A 220 14.69 0.10 -34.28
N GLN A 221 13.41 0.30 -34.64
CA GLN A 221 13.00 1.19 -35.73
C GLN A 221 13.24 2.66 -35.38
N ALA A 222 12.83 3.08 -34.17
CA ALA A 222 13.04 4.44 -33.68
C ALA A 222 14.53 4.83 -33.58
N GLU A 223 15.42 3.85 -33.42
CA GLU A 223 16.88 4.03 -33.35
C GLU A 223 17.58 4.05 -34.72
N ASP A 224 16.82 3.96 -35.84
CA ASP A 224 17.35 3.78 -37.20
C ASP A 224 18.34 2.59 -37.32
N ARG A 225 18.23 1.63 -36.40
CA ARG A 225 19.07 0.41 -36.37
C ARG A 225 18.52 -0.70 -37.25
N LEU A 226 17.29 -0.53 -37.74
CA LEU A 226 16.71 -1.41 -38.75
C LEU A 226 16.85 -0.76 -40.12
N SER A 227 18.02 -0.96 -40.75
CA SER A 227 18.06 -0.97 -42.20
C SER A 227 17.16 -2.12 -42.66
N TYR A 228 16.09 -1.79 -43.39
CA TYR A 228 15.02 -2.70 -43.84
C TYR A 228 15.54 -4.11 -44.18
N GLY A 229 15.37 -5.07 -43.27
CA GLY A 229 15.52 -6.51 -43.60
C GLY A 229 16.28 -7.41 -42.62
N LEU A 230 17.02 -6.89 -41.64
CA LEU A 230 17.72 -7.73 -40.66
C LEU A 230 17.04 -7.64 -39.30
N TYR A 231 16.23 -8.64 -38.95
CA TYR A 231 15.83 -8.86 -37.57
C TYR A 231 17.10 -8.97 -36.73
N SER A 232 17.33 -8.00 -35.84
CA SER A 232 18.43 -8.08 -34.89
C SER A 232 18.17 -9.26 -33.96
N HIS A 233 18.85 -10.37 -34.21
CA HIS A 233 18.88 -11.54 -33.34
C HIS A 233 19.65 -11.27 -32.04
N GLY A 234 20.28 -10.11 -31.89
CA GLY A 234 21.00 -9.72 -30.68
C GLY A 234 20.05 -9.29 -29.56
N PRO A 235 20.51 -9.37 -28.29
CA PRO A 235 19.76 -8.84 -27.15
C PRO A 235 19.57 -7.32 -27.30
N TYR A 236 18.41 -6.82 -26.92
CA TYR A 236 18.14 -5.40 -26.82
C TYR A 236 18.98 -4.78 -25.71
N GLY A 237 19.61 -3.65 -26.01
CA GLY A 237 20.34 -2.83 -25.04
C GLY A 237 20.05 -1.35 -25.31
N ILE A 238 19.81 -0.60 -24.24
CA ILE A 238 19.49 0.83 -24.33
C ILE A 238 20.73 1.55 -24.89
N PRO A 239 20.61 2.32 -25.99
CA PRO A 239 21.75 3.05 -26.54
C PRO A 239 22.34 4.02 -25.53
N SER A 240 23.67 4.13 -25.50
CA SER A 240 24.36 5.11 -24.65
C SER A 240 24.04 6.57 -24.98
N SER A 241 23.53 6.83 -26.19
CA SER A 241 23.03 8.14 -26.63
C SER A 241 21.64 8.46 -26.10
N GLN A 242 20.94 7.51 -25.47
CA GLN A 242 19.61 7.72 -24.92
C GLN A 242 19.65 7.73 -23.39
N SER A 243 18.85 8.62 -22.82
CA SER A 243 18.51 8.62 -21.40
C SER A 243 17.11 8.07 -21.20
N VAL A 244 16.86 7.50 -20.02
CA VAL A 244 15.53 7.00 -19.64
C VAL A 244 15.04 7.78 -18.44
N ILE A 245 13.82 8.28 -18.52
CA ILE A 245 13.15 8.94 -17.41
C ILE A 245 12.11 7.99 -16.84
N CYS A 246 12.18 7.75 -15.52
CA CYS A 246 11.21 6.94 -14.81
C CYS A 246 10.06 7.79 -14.25
N TYR A 247 8.87 7.22 -14.27
CA TYR A 247 7.67 7.81 -13.71
C TYR A 247 6.95 6.81 -12.81
N SER A 248 6.37 7.31 -11.73
CA SER A 248 5.47 6.55 -10.87
C SER A 248 4.03 6.98 -11.16
N PHE A 249 3.17 5.98 -11.30
CA PHE A 249 1.76 6.16 -11.57
C PHE A 249 0.94 6.24 -10.28
N PHE A 250 0.20 7.33 -10.11
CA PHE A 250 -0.66 7.54 -8.96
C PHE A 250 -2.06 7.91 -9.39
N GLY A 251 -3.05 7.19 -8.87
CA GLY A 251 -4.44 7.59 -8.95
C GLY A 251 -5.40 6.43 -8.66
N PRO A 252 -6.71 6.65 -8.86
CA PRO A 252 -7.75 5.65 -8.62
C PRO A 252 -7.49 4.33 -9.36
N THR A 253 -6.88 4.37 -10.55
CA THR A 253 -6.62 3.16 -11.34
C THR A 253 -5.54 2.29 -10.69
N THR A 254 -4.53 2.87 -10.04
CA THR A 254 -3.51 2.10 -9.29
C THR A 254 -4.16 1.23 -8.21
N SER A 255 -5.16 1.75 -7.50
CA SER A 255 -5.91 0.98 -6.49
C SER A 255 -6.68 -0.17 -7.13
N ARG A 256 -7.32 0.07 -8.28
CA ARG A 256 -8.06 -0.97 -9.02
C ARG A 256 -7.16 -2.10 -9.49
N PHE A 257 -5.94 -1.81 -9.94
CA PHE A 257 -4.95 -2.82 -10.30
C PHE A 257 -4.62 -3.75 -9.13
N SER A 258 -4.43 -3.20 -7.93
CA SER A 258 -4.05 -3.99 -6.75
C SER A 258 -5.13 -4.94 -6.25
N THR A 259 -6.40 -4.68 -6.56
CA THR A 259 -7.55 -5.45 -6.07
C THR A 259 -8.22 -6.29 -7.15
N ARG A 260 -7.61 -6.43 -8.33
CA ARG A 260 -8.29 -6.97 -9.50
C ARG A 260 -8.27 -8.50 -9.55
N ASP A 261 -9.34 -9.05 -10.12
CA ASP A 261 -9.39 -10.45 -10.53
C ASP A 261 -8.31 -10.74 -11.59
N PRO A 262 -7.38 -11.68 -11.33
CA PRO A 262 -6.32 -12.04 -12.28
C PRO A 262 -6.85 -12.55 -13.63
N THR A 263 -8.12 -12.96 -13.72
CA THR A 263 -8.75 -13.43 -14.97
C THR A 263 -9.35 -12.30 -15.82
N SER A 264 -9.43 -11.08 -15.29
CA SER A 264 -10.13 -9.98 -15.97
C SER A 264 -9.39 -9.52 -17.24
N THR A 265 -10.16 -9.29 -18.30
CA THR A 265 -9.71 -8.92 -19.66
C THR A 265 -9.75 -7.42 -19.94
N GLU A 266 -10.25 -6.61 -19.01
CA GLU A 266 -10.43 -5.17 -19.19
C GLU A 266 -9.07 -4.48 -19.43
N GLU A 267 -8.98 -3.65 -20.47
CA GLU A 267 -7.78 -2.85 -20.72
C GLU A 267 -7.78 -1.61 -19.84
N PHE A 268 -6.62 -1.26 -19.30
CA PHE A 268 -6.49 0.00 -18.56
C PHE A 268 -5.92 1.10 -19.43
N ASN A 269 -6.74 2.12 -19.66
CA ASN A 269 -6.27 3.37 -20.23
C ASN A 269 -5.64 4.22 -19.11
N LEU A 270 -4.30 4.26 -19.08
CA LEU A 270 -3.53 5.00 -18.07
C LEU A 270 -3.59 6.53 -18.25
N MET A 271 -4.37 7.01 -19.21
CA MET A 271 -4.57 8.43 -19.50
C MET A 271 -5.85 9.00 -18.87
N ASP A 272 -6.77 8.13 -18.41
CA ASP A 272 -8.09 8.56 -17.91
C ASP A 272 -8.07 8.70 -16.38
N ASN A 273 -7.87 9.92 -15.89
CA ASN A 273 -8.03 10.37 -14.49
C ASN A 273 -6.88 10.09 -13.50
N ASP A 274 -5.73 9.63 -13.98
CA ASP A 274 -4.57 9.38 -13.13
C ASP A 274 -3.42 10.36 -13.41
N SER A 275 -2.47 10.40 -12.47
CA SER A 275 -1.33 11.31 -12.52
C SER A 275 -0.01 10.55 -12.62
N TRP A 276 0.89 11.08 -13.44
CA TRP A 276 2.24 10.57 -13.58
C TRP A 276 3.20 11.52 -12.88
N THR A 277 3.96 10.99 -11.93
CA THR A 277 5.01 11.77 -11.25
C THR A 277 6.37 11.31 -11.73
N ARG A 278 7.13 12.22 -12.32
CA ARG A 278 8.52 11.98 -12.70
C ARG A 278 9.36 11.70 -11.46
N LEU A 279 10.16 10.64 -11.48
CA LEU A 279 11.17 10.41 -10.45
C LEU A 279 12.31 11.44 -10.63
N PRO A 280 12.76 12.09 -9.55
CA PRO A 280 13.82 13.10 -9.63
C PRO A 280 15.13 12.45 -10.06
N GLU A 281 15.93 13.17 -10.85
CA GLU A 281 17.20 12.67 -11.39
C GLU A 281 18.20 12.29 -10.28
N SER A 282 18.12 12.93 -9.11
CA SER A 282 18.95 12.57 -7.95
C SER A 282 18.74 11.12 -7.52
N ALA A 283 17.54 10.56 -7.72
CA ALA A 283 17.24 9.16 -7.44
C ALA A 283 17.89 8.19 -8.44
N HIS A 284 18.44 8.67 -9.56
CA HIS A 284 19.18 7.82 -10.49
C HIS A 284 20.58 7.46 -9.97
N THR A 285 21.09 8.25 -9.03
CA THR A 285 22.43 8.08 -8.41
C THR A 285 22.36 7.77 -6.92
N ASP A 286 21.24 8.06 -6.26
CA ASP A 286 21.01 7.76 -4.85
C ASP A 286 20.05 6.57 -4.71
N ASP A 287 20.60 5.40 -4.40
CA ASP A 287 19.84 4.15 -4.25
C ASP A 287 18.81 4.22 -3.11
N GLU A 288 19.08 4.97 -2.05
CA GLU A 288 18.12 5.12 -0.95
C GLU A 288 16.93 5.97 -1.39
N GLN A 289 17.19 7.06 -2.11
CA GLN A 289 16.15 7.89 -2.70
C GLN A 289 15.36 7.12 -3.76
N TRP A 290 16.02 6.30 -4.59
CA TRP A 290 15.35 5.40 -5.54
C TRP A 290 14.37 4.49 -4.83
N ARG A 291 14.83 3.76 -3.80
CA ARG A 291 14.00 2.80 -3.06
C ARG A 291 12.75 3.41 -2.43
N ARG A 292 12.82 4.68 -2.04
CA ARG A 292 11.69 5.45 -1.47
C ARG A 292 10.68 5.92 -2.52
N LEU A 293 11.10 6.11 -3.76
CA LEU A 293 10.29 6.72 -4.82
C LEU A 293 9.79 5.72 -5.86
N VAL A 294 10.47 4.58 -6.02
CA VAL A 294 10.03 3.51 -6.91
C VAL A 294 8.68 2.96 -6.44
N PRO A 295 7.69 2.77 -7.34
CA PRO A 295 6.34 2.31 -6.98
C PRO A 295 6.39 1.03 -6.14
N LEU A 296 5.39 0.83 -5.27
CA LEU A 296 5.28 -0.39 -4.46
C LEU A 296 4.96 -1.61 -5.34
N SER A 297 5.18 -2.81 -4.80
CA SER A 297 4.76 -4.05 -5.47
C SER A 297 3.28 -4.01 -5.89
N GLY A 298 2.99 -4.50 -7.08
CA GLY A 298 1.67 -4.47 -7.72
C GLY A 298 1.29 -3.13 -8.36
N GLN A 299 2.12 -2.09 -8.22
CA GLN A 299 1.90 -0.78 -8.86
C GLN A 299 2.58 -0.71 -10.23
N ILE A 300 2.40 0.44 -10.90
CA ILE A 300 2.87 0.68 -12.26
C ILE A 300 4.07 1.62 -12.24
N ILE A 301 5.12 1.25 -12.96
CA ILE A 301 6.26 2.10 -13.31
C ILE A 301 6.25 2.40 -14.81
N GLY A 302 6.44 3.67 -15.16
CA GLY A 302 6.51 4.15 -16.54
C GLY A 302 7.94 4.52 -16.91
N PHE A 303 8.35 4.21 -18.13
CA PHE A 303 9.64 4.61 -18.69
C PHE A 303 9.48 5.43 -19.96
N LYS A 304 10.21 6.54 -20.07
CA LYS A 304 10.26 7.38 -21.26
C LYS A 304 11.69 7.52 -21.74
N PHE A 305 11.93 7.12 -22.98
CA PHE A 305 13.21 7.34 -23.65
C PHE A 305 13.33 8.79 -24.12
N VAL A 306 14.50 9.39 -23.91
CA VAL A 306 14.83 10.75 -24.34
C VAL A 306 16.19 10.71 -25.04
N SER A 307 16.23 11.23 -26.26
CA SER A 307 17.45 11.39 -27.07
C SER A 307 18.10 12.75 -26.86
#